data_AF-A0A803QR39-F1
#
_entry.id   AF-A0A803QR39-F1
#
_cell.length_a   1.000
_cell.length_b   1.000
_cell.length_c   1.000
_cell.angle_alpha   90.00
_cell.angle_beta   90.00
_cell.angle_gamma   90.00
#
_symmetry.space_group_name_H-M   'P 1'
#
loop_
_entity.id
_entity.type
_entity.pdbx_description
1 polymer ?
#
loop_
_entity_poly.entity_id
_entity_poly.type
_entity_poly.pdbx_seq_one_letter_code
_entity_poly.pdbx_strand_id
1 'polypeptide(L)'
;MLLKAIWNVKSEKHRGFLRLLSRHLSVSSRTVIDKATKDGEVRVFIVSGEVSGDTIASRLMASLKKLSPLPIRFSGVGGSLMAKQGLTSLFPIEDISVMGIWELLPHINKLRAKLKDTIEAALVFKPHVVVTVDNKGFSFRLLKKLRVRYNQLNLDGPVHFHYVAPSFWAWKGGEARLKGLTEFVDHVLCILPFEEGVCRANGLGATFVGHPIVEDVMELKDRNTSPCKWKIEGKSEDFKEKNAIPAGATVVSLLPGSRLQEVTRMLTIFRNTMDLLKESFPELVTVIHIASNRHVESYIDGVVSKWPVPAILVPGGSHHLKYDALS
;
A
#
# COMPACT_ATOMS: atom_id res chain seq x y z
N MET A 1 22.36 48.15 14.88
CA MET A 1 21.76 47.24 13.86
C MET A 1 21.74 45.76 14.26
N LEU A 2 22.52 45.29 15.25
CA LEU A 2 22.58 43.87 15.65
C LEU A 2 21.47 43.39 16.63
N LEU A 3 20.81 44.29 17.36
CA LEU A 3 19.77 43.90 18.34
C LEU A 3 18.39 43.58 17.73
N LYS A 4 18.07 44.08 16.53
CA LYS A 4 16.81 43.75 15.83
C LYS A 4 16.82 42.36 15.16
N ALA A 5 17.99 41.85 14.79
CA ALA A 5 18.13 40.53 14.17
C ALA A 5 17.91 39.39 15.18
N ILE A 6 18.35 39.56 16.43
CA ILE A 6 18.23 38.55 17.48
C ILE A 6 16.77 38.42 17.97
N TRP A 7 16.01 39.51 17.95
CA TRP A 7 14.58 39.48 18.27
C TRP A 7 13.74 38.79 17.18
N ASN A 8 14.09 38.97 15.91
CA ASN A 8 13.38 38.35 14.80
C ASN A 8 13.62 36.83 14.71
N VAL A 9 14.85 36.37 14.99
CA VAL A 9 15.20 34.93 15.00
C VAL A 9 14.59 34.19 16.20
N LYS A 10 14.45 34.83 17.37
CA LYS A 10 13.73 34.24 18.51
C LYS A 10 12.21 34.17 18.28
N SER A 11 11.64 35.15 17.58
CA SER A 11 10.21 35.20 17.21
C SER A 11 9.82 34.09 16.22
N GLU A 12 10.63 33.84 15.18
CA GLU A 12 10.37 32.77 14.21
C GLU A 12 10.55 31.37 14.81
N LYS A 13 11.57 31.16 15.66
CA LYS A 13 11.73 29.88 16.38
C LYS A 13 10.58 29.63 17.35
N HIS A 14 10.07 30.65 18.05
CA HIS A 14 8.91 30.49 18.91
C HIS A 14 7.62 30.19 18.13
N ARG A 15 7.41 30.81 16.96
CA ARG A 15 6.27 30.50 16.07
C ARG A 15 6.35 29.10 15.47
N GLY A 16 7.54 28.63 15.10
CA GLY A 16 7.77 27.26 14.64
C GLY A 16 7.56 26.22 15.74
N PHE A 17 8.04 26.51 16.95
CA PHE A 17 7.91 25.65 18.12
C PHE A 17 6.46 25.59 18.64
N LEU A 18 5.73 26.71 18.63
CA LEU A 18 4.29 26.76 18.95
C LEU A 18 3.44 26.04 17.90
N ARG A 19 3.81 26.10 16.59
CA ARG A 19 3.17 25.27 15.56
C ARG A 19 3.42 23.78 15.78
N LEU A 20 4.63 23.38 16.16
CA LEU A 20 4.99 22.00 16.51
C LEU A 20 4.25 21.51 17.76
N LEU A 21 4.13 22.32 18.82
CA LEU A 21 3.36 21.96 20.02
C LEU A 21 1.84 21.90 19.75
N SER A 22 1.29 22.81 18.94
CA SER A 22 -0.12 22.76 18.55
C SER A 22 -0.49 21.53 17.71
N ARG A 23 0.51 20.88 17.10
CA ARG A 23 0.34 19.68 16.27
C ARG A 23 0.40 18.38 17.06
N HIS A 24 1.01 18.37 18.25
CA HIS A 24 1.17 17.17 19.07
C HIS A 24 -0.01 16.91 20.03
N LEU A 25 -0.92 17.86 20.20
CA LEU A 25 -2.15 17.70 20.98
C LEU A 25 -3.30 17.21 20.09
N SER A 26 -3.22 15.95 19.67
CA SER A 26 -4.10 15.34 18.66
C SER A 26 -4.03 16.08 17.32
N VAL A 27 -3.79 15.35 16.23
CA VAL A 27 -4.41 15.72 14.96
C VAL A 27 -5.90 15.69 15.28
N SER A 28 -6.46 16.82 15.72
CA SER A 28 -7.77 16.84 16.37
C SER A 28 -8.77 16.34 15.35
N SER A 29 -9.17 15.08 15.50
CA SER A 29 -10.22 14.42 14.72
C SER A 29 -11.47 15.28 14.71
N ARG A 30 -11.67 16.08 15.77
CA ARG A 30 -12.70 17.12 15.85
C ARG A 30 -12.61 18.09 14.68
N THR A 31 -11.45 18.64 14.32
CA THR A 31 -11.36 19.60 13.20
C THR A 31 -11.70 19.02 11.82
N VAL A 32 -11.36 17.74 11.56
CA VAL A 32 -11.73 17.06 10.30
C VAL A 32 -13.22 16.75 10.28
N ILE A 33 -13.76 16.23 11.38
CA ILE A 33 -15.18 15.89 11.50
C ILE A 33 -16.04 17.15 11.51
N ASP A 34 -15.61 18.25 12.13
CA ASP A 34 -16.33 19.53 12.16
C ASP A 34 -16.44 20.10 10.74
N LYS A 35 -15.33 20.09 9.97
CA LYS A 35 -15.33 20.49 8.55
C LYS A 35 -16.24 19.58 7.71
N ALA A 36 -16.11 18.27 7.88
CA ALA A 36 -16.95 17.31 7.16
C ALA A 36 -18.44 17.46 7.49
N THR A 37 -18.78 17.74 8.76
CA THR A 37 -20.15 17.98 9.21
C THR A 37 -20.71 19.25 8.58
N LYS A 38 -19.91 20.32 8.54
CA LYS A 38 -20.28 21.57 7.85
C LYS A 38 -20.56 21.34 6.36
N ASP A 39 -19.77 20.49 5.72
CA ASP A 39 -19.91 20.18 4.30
C ASP A 39 -20.95 19.09 4.01
N GLY A 40 -21.48 18.42 5.04
CA GLY A 40 -22.45 17.32 4.92
C GLY A 40 -21.86 16.00 4.40
N GLU A 41 -20.53 15.89 4.28
CA GLU A 41 -19.84 14.72 3.72
C GLU A 41 -18.38 14.62 4.19
N VAL A 42 -17.81 13.41 4.18
CA VAL A 42 -16.37 13.18 4.34
C VAL A 42 -15.74 12.93 2.96
N ARG A 43 -14.89 13.86 2.52
CA ARG A 43 -14.10 13.70 1.29
C ARG A 43 -12.72 13.12 1.60
N VAL A 44 -12.47 11.90 1.12
CA VAL A 44 -11.20 11.19 1.29
C VAL A 44 -10.52 11.04 -0.06
N PHE A 45 -9.35 11.65 -0.22
CA PHE A 45 -8.51 11.47 -1.40
C PHE A 45 -7.51 10.34 -1.14
N ILE A 46 -7.63 9.23 -1.84
CA ILE A 46 -6.83 8.02 -1.54
C ILE A 46 -5.99 7.60 -2.74
N VAL A 47 -4.72 7.28 -2.49
CA VAL A 47 -3.75 6.89 -3.52
C VAL A 47 -3.06 5.59 -3.10
N SER A 48 -3.28 4.54 -3.87
CA SER A 48 -2.45 3.35 -3.90
C SER A 48 -1.62 3.35 -5.18
N GLY A 49 -0.38 2.87 -5.09
CA GLY A 49 0.51 2.75 -6.24
C GLY A 49 0.66 1.33 -6.77
N GLU A 50 0.12 0.33 -6.08
CA GLU A 50 0.43 -1.09 -6.30
C GLU A 50 -0.76 -1.99 -5.93
N VAL A 51 -0.76 -3.24 -6.42
CA VAL A 51 -1.84 -4.22 -6.17
C VAL A 51 -1.98 -4.53 -4.67
N SER A 52 -0.86 -4.67 -3.95
CA SER A 52 -0.86 -4.85 -2.49
C SER A 52 -1.52 -3.68 -1.76
N GLY A 53 -1.19 -2.44 -2.17
CA GLY A 53 -1.78 -1.24 -1.63
C GLY A 53 -3.28 -1.11 -1.98
N ASP A 54 -3.70 -1.57 -3.17
CA ASP A 54 -5.12 -1.58 -3.58
C ASP A 54 -5.96 -2.46 -2.64
N THR A 55 -5.45 -3.64 -2.26
CA THR A 55 -6.11 -4.50 -1.27
C THR A 55 -6.28 -3.79 0.07
N ILE A 56 -5.20 -3.23 0.64
CA ILE A 56 -5.23 -2.54 1.94
C ILE A 56 -6.17 -1.32 1.89
N ALA A 57 -6.04 -0.51 0.84
CA ALA A 57 -6.86 0.68 0.65
C ALA A 57 -8.34 0.34 0.48
N SER A 58 -8.68 -0.73 -0.23
CA SER A 58 -10.08 -1.17 -0.41
C SER A 58 -10.73 -1.58 0.91
N ARG A 59 -10.00 -2.28 1.78
CA ARG A 59 -10.45 -2.63 3.14
C ARG A 59 -10.65 -1.41 4.00
N LEU A 60 -9.72 -0.46 3.94
CA LEU A 60 -9.86 0.84 4.60
C LEU A 60 -11.12 1.57 4.11
N MET A 61 -11.36 1.66 2.79
CA MET A 61 -12.55 2.30 2.23
C MET A 61 -13.85 1.64 2.71
N ALA A 62 -13.89 0.31 2.71
CA ALA A 62 -15.04 -0.45 3.18
C ALA A 62 -15.32 -0.20 4.67
N SER A 63 -14.28 -0.20 5.51
CA SER A 63 -14.39 0.09 6.94
C SER A 63 -14.80 1.53 7.21
N LEU A 64 -14.25 2.50 6.47
CA LEU A 64 -14.64 3.90 6.58
C LEU A 64 -16.13 4.08 6.31
N LYS A 65 -16.66 3.51 5.21
CA LYS A 65 -18.10 3.58 4.88
C LYS A 65 -19.00 3.04 5.98
N LYS A 66 -18.56 1.99 6.69
CA LYS A 66 -19.32 1.39 7.80
C LYS A 66 -19.30 2.24 9.06
N LEU A 67 -18.16 2.90 9.33
CA LEU A 67 -17.93 3.60 10.59
C LEU A 67 -18.25 5.10 10.54
N SER A 68 -18.29 5.71 9.36
CA SER A 68 -18.48 7.16 9.27
C SER A 68 -19.91 7.57 9.60
N PRO A 69 -20.10 8.61 10.42
CA PRO A 69 -21.43 9.16 10.70
C PRO A 69 -21.99 9.99 9.54
N LEU A 70 -21.20 10.22 8.48
CA LEU A 70 -21.54 11.07 7.34
C LEU A 70 -21.34 10.31 6.02
N PRO A 71 -22.01 10.73 4.93
CA PRO A 71 -21.73 10.21 3.60
C PRO A 71 -20.25 10.39 3.23
N ILE A 72 -19.61 9.35 2.69
CA ILE A 72 -18.20 9.40 2.28
C ILE A 72 -18.08 9.42 0.78
N ARG A 73 -17.21 10.30 0.27
CA ARG A 73 -16.79 10.31 -1.13
C ARG A 73 -15.31 10.05 -1.24
N PHE A 74 -14.98 9.21 -2.23
CA PHE A 74 -13.60 8.84 -2.55
C PHE A 74 -13.20 9.41 -3.91
N SER A 75 -11.96 9.89 -4.01
CA SER A 75 -11.32 10.26 -5.27
C SER A 75 -9.83 9.96 -5.17
N GLY A 76 -9.15 9.76 -6.30
CA GLY A 76 -7.71 9.52 -6.32
C GLY A 76 -7.31 8.39 -7.26
N VAL A 77 -6.33 7.59 -6.84
CA VAL A 77 -5.71 6.56 -7.69
C VAL A 77 -5.78 5.22 -6.97
N GLY A 78 -6.32 4.21 -7.65
CA GLY A 78 -6.50 2.88 -7.08
C GLY A 78 -6.67 1.83 -8.16
N GLY A 79 -6.60 0.58 -7.75
CA GLY A 79 -6.81 -0.57 -8.63
C GLY A 79 -8.26 -1.03 -8.62
N SER A 80 -8.46 -2.28 -9.04
CA SER A 80 -9.79 -2.86 -9.22
C SER A 80 -10.55 -3.04 -7.90
N LEU A 81 -9.87 -3.27 -6.78
CA LEU A 81 -10.52 -3.49 -5.48
C LEU A 81 -11.03 -2.17 -4.90
N MET A 82 -10.25 -1.08 -4.99
CA MET A 82 -10.74 0.25 -4.64
C MET A 82 -11.87 0.71 -5.57
N ALA A 83 -11.83 0.34 -6.87
CA ALA A 83 -12.91 0.64 -7.80
C ALA A 83 -14.23 -0.03 -7.39
N LYS A 84 -14.20 -1.27 -6.92
CA LYS A 84 -15.38 -1.96 -6.33
C LYS A 84 -15.91 -1.24 -5.08
N GLN A 85 -15.07 -0.48 -4.39
CA GLN A 85 -15.47 0.39 -3.28
C GLN A 85 -15.93 1.79 -3.73
N GLY A 86 -16.16 2.00 -5.03
CA GLY A 86 -16.71 3.26 -5.56
C GLY A 86 -15.66 4.32 -5.85
N LEU A 87 -14.36 3.99 -5.89
CA LEU A 87 -13.34 4.89 -6.40
C LEU A 87 -13.38 4.90 -7.94
N THR A 88 -13.52 6.08 -8.54
CA THR A 88 -13.15 6.25 -9.96
C THR A 88 -11.69 6.66 -10.03
N SER A 89 -10.81 5.76 -10.43
CA SER A 89 -9.37 6.05 -10.49
C SER A 89 -9.08 7.09 -11.58
N LEU A 90 -8.24 8.09 -11.26
CA LEU A 90 -7.82 9.13 -12.20
C LEU A 90 -7.07 8.58 -13.43
N PHE A 91 -6.38 7.46 -13.23
CA PHE A 91 -5.65 6.72 -14.25
C PHE A 91 -5.39 5.29 -13.76
N PRO A 92 -5.00 4.35 -14.64
CA PRO A 92 -4.64 3.00 -14.23
C PRO A 92 -3.48 3.00 -13.23
N ILE A 93 -3.59 2.22 -12.15
CA ILE A 93 -2.59 2.18 -11.07
C ILE A 93 -1.19 1.79 -11.57
N GLU A 94 -1.15 0.99 -12.65
CA GLU A 94 0.05 0.53 -13.34
C GLU A 94 0.91 1.69 -13.87
N ASP A 95 0.31 2.87 -14.13
CA ASP A 95 1.02 4.07 -14.57
C ASP A 95 1.99 4.62 -13.51
N ILE A 96 1.81 4.24 -12.24
CA ILE A 96 2.63 4.69 -11.10
C ILE A 96 3.28 3.53 -10.32
N SER A 97 3.10 2.28 -10.74
CA SER A 97 3.68 1.07 -10.12
C SER A 97 5.16 0.82 -10.44
N VAL A 98 5.91 1.83 -10.92
CA VAL A 98 7.32 1.67 -11.33
C VAL A 98 8.25 1.77 -10.11
N MET A 99 9.05 0.72 -9.87
CA MET A 99 10.14 0.69 -8.89
C MET A 99 11.50 0.61 -9.61
N GLY A 100 12.60 0.89 -8.90
CA GLY A 100 13.97 0.86 -9.45
C GLY A 100 14.46 2.20 -10.01
N ILE A 101 15.72 2.57 -9.72
CA ILE A 101 16.30 3.86 -10.17
C ILE A 101 16.47 3.88 -11.69
N TRP A 102 16.95 2.78 -12.28
CA TRP A 102 17.22 2.66 -13.71
C TRP A 102 15.94 2.56 -14.56
N GLU A 103 14.92 1.89 -14.04
CA GLU A 103 13.65 1.67 -14.73
C GLU A 103 12.73 2.90 -14.66
N LEU A 104 12.99 3.81 -13.70
CA LEU A 104 12.26 5.07 -13.58
C LEU A 104 12.70 6.12 -14.61
N LEU A 105 13.95 6.06 -15.10
CA LEU A 105 14.49 7.04 -16.04
C LEU A 105 13.63 7.25 -17.30
N PRO A 106 13.24 6.20 -18.05
CA PRO A 106 12.40 6.38 -19.24
C PRO A 106 10.98 6.87 -18.90
N HIS A 107 10.50 6.60 -17.68
CA HIS A 107 9.14 6.92 -17.26
C HIS A 107 9.04 8.18 -16.40
N ILE A 108 10.14 8.90 -16.15
CA ILE A 108 10.16 10.01 -15.20
C ILE A 108 9.24 11.16 -15.62
N ASN A 109 9.13 11.43 -16.93
CA ASN A 109 8.24 12.46 -17.45
C ASN A 109 6.77 12.07 -17.29
N LYS A 110 6.44 10.80 -17.57
CA LYS A 110 5.10 10.25 -17.33
C LYS A 110 4.74 10.34 -15.85
N LEU A 111 5.64 9.92 -14.95
CA LEU A 111 5.41 9.97 -13.51
C LEU A 111 5.24 11.41 -12.99
N ARG A 112 6.01 12.37 -13.52
CA ARG A 112 5.85 13.79 -13.20
C ARG A 112 4.51 14.34 -13.67
N ALA A 113 4.05 13.95 -14.87
CA ALA A 113 2.73 14.32 -15.38
C ALA A 113 1.63 13.74 -14.49
N LYS A 114 1.65 12.44 -14.20
CA LYS A 114 0.68 11.79 -13.29
C LYS A 114 0.67 12.38 -11.89
N LEU A 115 1.84 12.74 -11.36
CA LEU A 115 1.95 13.45 -10.09
C LEU A 115 1.25 14.83 -10.15
N LYS A 116 1.43 15.57 -11.24
CA LYS A 116 0.75 16.86 -11.45
C LYS A 116 -0.77 16.65 -11.54
N ASP A 117 -1.23 15.71 -12.36
CA ASP A 117 -2.65 15.40 -12.53
C ASP A 117 -3.30 15.02 -11.21
N THR A 118 -2.61 14.21 -10.39
CA THR A 118 -3.07 13.80 -9.07
C THR A 118 -3.20 14.99 -8.10
N ILE A 119 -2.24 15.93 -8.13
CA ILE A 119 -2.27 17.13 -7.31
C ILE A 119 -3.44 18.04 -7.71
N GLU A 120 -3.61 18.30 -9.01
CA GLU A 120 -4.70 19.16 -9.49
C GLU A 120 -6.07 18.54 -9.19
N ALA A 121 -6.21 17.22 -9.38
CA ALA A 121 -7.43 16.50 -8.99
C ALA A 121 -7.71 16.61 -7.48
N ALA A 122 -6.68 16.49 -6.63
CA ALA A 122 -6.85 16.67 -5.18
C ALA A 122 -7.27 18.11 -4.83
N LEU A 123 -6.68 19.13 -5.47
CA LEU A 123 -7.05 20.53 -5.25
C LEU A 123 -8.50 20.82 -5.65
N VAL A 124 -8.96 20.27 -6.78
CA VAL A 124 -10.35 20.38 -7.23
C VAL A 124 -11.30 19.66 -6.27
N PHE A 125 -10.92 18.46 -5.83
CA PHE A 125 -11.73 17.63 -4.93
C PHE A 125 -11.84 18.20 -3.51
N LYS A 126 -10.90 19.05 -3.08
CA LYS A 126 -10.84 19.66 -1.73
C LYS A 126 -11.06 18.62 -0.61
N PRO A 127 -10.22 17.58 -0.51
CA PRO A 127 -10.39 16.55 0.50
C PRO A 127 -10.29 17.11 1.92
N HIS A 128 -10.97 16.45 2.86
CA HIS A 128 -10.72 16.62 4.29
C HIS A 128 -9.49 15.81 4.72
N VAL A 129 -9.30 14.64 4.08
CA VAL A 129 -8.23 13.70 4.38
C VAL A 129 -7.60 13.20 3.09
N VAL A 130 -6.27 13.15 3.06
CA VAL A 130 -5.50 12.46 2.02
C VAL A 130 -4.86 11.23 2.63
N VAL A 131 -5.10 10.07 2.04
CA VAL A 131 -4.50 8.79 2.46
C VAL A 131 -3.63 8.27 1.34
N THR A 132 -2.35 8.03 1.63
CA THR A 132 -1.46 7.29 0.71
C THR A 132 -1.20 5.91 1.27
N VAL A 133 -1.17 4.89 0.42
CA VAL A 133 -0.95 3.50 0.83
C VAL A 133 0.28 2.97 0.11
N ASP A 134 1.34 2.68 0.87
CA ASP A 134 2.65 2.25 0.38
C ASP A 134 3.20 3.18 -0.74
N ASN A 135 3.99 2.65 -1.68
CA ASN A 135 4.67 3.35 -2.78
C ASN A 135 5.29 4.68 -2.34
N LYS A 136 6.18 4.63 -1.34
CA LYS A 136 6.83 5.81 -0.74
C LYS A 136 7.40 6.81 -1.75
N GLY A 137 7.87 6.33 -2.92
CA GLY A 137 8.44 7.18 -3.96
C GLY A 137 7.43 8.16 -4.57
N PHE A 138 6.24 7.69 -4.94
CA PHE A 138 5.18 8.54 -5.46
C PHE A 138 4.43 9.25 -4.33
N SER A 139 4.03 8.50 -3.29
CA SER A 139 3.25 8.97 -2.15
C SER A 139 3.88 10.17 -1.45
N PHE A 140 5.18 10.12 -1.13
CA PHE A 140 5.82 11.23 -0.41
C PHE A 140 6.01 12.48 -1.29
N ARG A 141 6.24 12.30 -2.59
CA ARG A 141 6.28 13.44 -3.53
C ARG A 141 4.91 14.10 -3.66
N LEU A 142 3.83 13.30 -3.69
CA LEU A 142 2.46 13.79 -3.70
C LEU A 142 2.17 14.61 -2.44
N LEU A 143 2.33 14.01 -1.25
CA LEU A 143 2.02 14.68 0.01
C LEU A 143 2.85 15.96 0.19
N LYS A 144 4.15 15.93 -0.11
CA LYS A 144 5.03 17.10 0.00
C LYS A 144 4.60 18.22 -0.96
N LYS A 145 4.35 17.91 -2.23
CA LYS A 145 3.91 18.93 -3.20
C LYS A 145 2.51 19.45 -2.89
N LEU A 146 1.58 18.59 -2.49
CA LEU A 146 0.23 18.99 -2.14
C LEU A 146 0.25 19.99 -0.99
N ARG A 147 1.02 19.72 0.07
CA ARG A 147 1.21 20.65 1.19
C ARG A 147 1.76 22.01 0.75
N VAL A 148 2.78 22.01 -0.12
CA VAL A 148 3.33 23.25 -0.70
C VAL A 148 2.26 24.02 -1.49
N ARG A 149 1.44 23.34 -2.31
CA ARG A 149 0.39 23.97 -3.11
C ARG A 149 -0.71 24.61 -2.25
N TYR A 150 -1.20 23.91 -1.22
CA TYR A 150 -2.17 24.48 -0.27
C TYR A 150 -1.60 25.72 0.44
N ASN A 151 -0.34 25.66 0.89
CA ASN A 151 0.33 26.81 1.51
C ASN A 151 0.48 27.99 0.54
N GLN A 152 0.85 27.75 -0.72
CA GLN A 152 0.98 28.79 -1.75
C GLN A 152 -0.36 29.48 -2.05
N LEU A 153 -1.45 28.71 -1.99
CA LEU A 153 -2.81 29.21 -2.23
C LEU A 153 -3.45 29.81 -0.96
N ASN A 154 -2.75 29.84 0.17
CA ASN A 154 -3.29 30.22 1.48
C ASN A 154 -4.59 29.48 1.85
N LEU A 155 -4.67 28.21 1.45
CA LEU A 155 -5.80 27.34 1.74
C LEU A 155 -5.51 26.47 2.97
N ASP A 156 -6.55 26.17 3.73
CA ASP A 156 -6.48 25.16 4.77
C ASP A 156 -6.37 23.77 4.12
N GLY A 157 -5.32 23.04 4.47
CA GLY A 157 -4.96 21.78 3.82
C GLY A 157 -5.66 20.55 4.43
N PRO A 158 -5.76 19.46 3.67
CA PRO A 158 -6.21 18.17 4.22
C PRO A 158 -5.21 17.62 5.23
N VAL A 159 -5.71 16.77 6.12
CA VAL A 159 -4.85 15.93 6.97
C VAL A 159 -4.25 14.81 6.12
N HIS A 160 -2.95 14.60 6.24
CA HIS A 160 -2.19 13.62 5.47
C HIS A 160 -1.91 12.36 6.30
N PHE A 161 -2.50 11.24 5.90
CA PHE A 161 -2.20 9.91 6.41
C PHE A 161 -1.33 9.13 5.42
N HIS A 162 -0.43 8.31 5.97
CA HIS A 162 0.30 7.30 5.21
C HIS A 162 0.08 5.93 5.83
N TYR A 163 -0.41 4.98 5.06
CA TYR A 163 -0.65 3.59 5.48
C TYR A 163 0.46 2.70 4.94
N VAL A 164 1.01 1.86 5.83
CA VAL A 164 2.20 1.04 5.69
C VAL A 164 3.43 1.90 5.95
N ALA A 165 4.01 1.75 7.15
CA ALA A 165 5.16 2.55 7.52
C ALA A 165 6.35 2.24 6.59
N PRO A 166 7.07 3.26 6.10
CA PRO A 166 8.26 3.01 5.32
C PRO A 166 9.31 2.34 6.20
N SER A 167 9.92 1.27 5.72
CA SER A 167 10.98 0.54 6.43
C SER A 167 12.32 1.31 6.53
N PHE A 168 12.27 2.65 6.64
CA PHE A 168 13.45 3.48 6.84
C PHE A 168 14.22 3.11 8.11
N TRP A 169 13.53 2.61 9.13
CA TRP A 169 14.15 2.07 10.34
C TRP A 169 15.17 0.96 10.09
N ALA A 170 15.10 0.27 8.94
CA ALA A 170 16.06 -0.78 8.56
C ALA A 170 17.29 -0.23 7.81
N TRP A 171 17.36 1.08 7.55
CA TRP A 171 18.38 1.69 6.70
C TRP A 171 19.34 2.55 7.53
N LYS A 172 20.63 2.54 7.17
CA LYS A 172 21.62 3.46 7.77
C LYS A 172 21.21 4.92 7.51
N GLY A 173 21.00 5.70 8.58
CA GLY A 173 20.49 7.08 8.50
C GLY A 173 18.98 7.18 8.26
N GLY A 174 18.24 6.11 8.54
CA GLY A 174 16.80 6.02 8.39
C GLY A 174 16.00 6.95 9.32
N GLU A 175 16.52 7.22 10.51
CA GLU A 175 15.92 8.09 11.52
C GLU A 175 15.70 9.50 10.98
N ALA A 176 16.71 10.04 10.28
CA ALA A 176 16.61 11.35 9.64
C ALA A 176 15.51 11.37 8.56
N ARG A 177 15.32 10.27 7.83
CA ARG A 177 14.26 10.15 6.82
C ARG A 177 12.88 10.05 7.46
N LEU A 178 12.74 9.29 8.55
CA LEU A 178 11.50 9.23 9.34
C LEU A 178 11.14 10.59 9.91
N LYS A 179 12.10 11.29 10.52
CA LYS A 179 11.92 12.64 11.03
C LYS A 179 11.50 13.62 9.92
N GLY A 180 12.07 13.51 8.72
CA GLY A 180 11.69 14.31 7.56
C GLY A 180 10.23 14.12 7.12
N LEU A 181 9.59 13.00 7.45
CA LEU A 181 8.16 12.79 7.14
C LEU A 181 7.25 13.77 7.88
N THR A 182 7.66 14.23 9.07
CA THR A 182 6.88 15.18 9.90
C THR A 182 6.60 16.51 9.19
N GLU A 183 7.36 16.84 8.14
CA GLU A 183 7.12 18.02 7.32
C GLU A 183 5.80 17.93 6.52
N PHE A 184 5.41 16.73 6.12
CA PHE A 184 4.34 16.52 5.14
C PHE A 184 3.40 15.34 5.40
N VAL A 185 3.63 14.54 6.43
CA VAL A 185 2.76 13.46 6.92
C VAL A 185 2.33 13.82 8.33
N ASP A 186 1.02 13.81 8.58
CA ASP A 186 0.49 14.11 9.91
C ASP A 186 0.37 12.85 10.77
N HIS A 187 0.07 11.69 10.15
CA HIS A 187 -0.02 10.42 10.88
C HIS A 187 0.29 9.20 10.00
N VAL A 188 0.91 8.18 10.59
CA VAL A 188 1.24 6.90 9.95
C VAL A 188 0.44 5.75 10.54
N LEU A 189 -0.13 4.90 9.69
CA LEU A 189 -0.78 3.66 10.08
C LEU A 189 0.23 2.50 9.88
N CYS A 190 0.71 1.97 10.99
CA CYS A 190 1.75 0.95 11.08
C CYS A 190 1.14 -0.46 11.06
N ILE A 191 1.76 -1.38 10.35
CA ILE A 191 1.27 -2.76 10.22
C ILE A 191 2.08 -3.76 11.05
N LEU A 192 3.24 -3.35 11.57
CA LEU A 192 4.03 -4.13 12.52
C LEU A 192 4.04 -3.45 13.89
N PRO A 193 4.03 -4.22 15.00
CA PRO A 193 3.83 -3.68 16.34
C PRO A 193 4.94 -2.73 16.80
N PHE A 194 6.19 -2.96 16.38
CA PHE A 194 7.32 -2.12 16.77
C PHE A 194 7.39 -0.80 15.99
N GLU A 195 6.75 -0.69 14.82
CA GLU A 195 6.86 0.47 13.94
C GLU A 195 6.27 1.74 14.58
N GLU A 196 5.21 1.60 15.37
CA GLU A 196 4.59 2.73 16.08
C GLU A 196 5.60 3.40 17.02
N GLY A 197 6.32 2.59 17.83
CA GLY A 197 7.33 3.09 18.76
C GLY A 197 8.47 3.79 18.02
N VAL A 198 8.96 3.20 16.93
CA VAL A 198 10.04 3.78 16.12
C VAL A 198 9.61 5.10 15.46
N CYS A 199 8.40 5.18 14.92
CA CYS A 199 7.87 6.41 14.32
C CYS A 199 7.72 7.53 15.36
N ARG A 200 7.13 7.22 16.52
CA ARG A 200 6.92 8.18 17.61
C ARG A 200 8.23 8.69 18.21
N ALA A 201 9.22 7.82 18.38
CA ALA A 201 10.56 8.21 18.83
C ALA A 201 11.23 9.23 17.89
N ASN A 202 10.83 9.25 16.61
CA ASN A 202 11.30 10.19 15.59
C ASN A 202 10.34 11.40 15.38
N GLY A 203 9.35 11.59 16.25
CA GLY A 203 8.43 12.72 16.23
C GLY A 203 7.24 12.58 15.28
N LEU A 204 7.03 11.40 14.69
CA LEU A 204 5.95 11.14 13.75
C LEU A 204 4.72 10.58 14.49
N GLY A 205 3.54 11.16 14.25
CA GLY A 205 2.29 10.57 14.71
C GLY A 205 2.12 9.19 14.10
N ALA A 206 1.87 8.17 14.92
CA ALA A 206 1.74 6.80 14.45
C ALA A 206 0.81 5.96 15.32
N THR A 207 0.16 4.99 14.69
CA THR A 207 -0.70 3.98 15.33
C THR A 207 -0.50 2.64 14.65
N PHE A 208 -0.23 1.60 15.43
CA PHE A 208 -0.28 0.21 14.99
C PHE A 208 -1.75 -0.20 14.78
N VAL A 209 -2.08 -0.61 13.56
CA VAL A 209 -3.44 -0.96 13.14
C VAL A 209 -3.62 -2.45 12.85
N GLY A 210 -2.62 -3.28 13.18
CA GLY A 210 -2.61 -4.69 12.83
C GLY A 210 -2.09 -4.96 11.42
N HIS A 211 -1.74 -6.22 11.17
CA HIS A 211 -1.24 -6.65 9.87
C HIS A 211 -2.41 -7.11 8.98
N PRO A 212 -2.51 -6.68 7.71
CA PRO A 212 -3.62 -7.03 6.82
C PRO A 212 -3.85 -8.55 6.65
N ILE A 213 -2.81 -9.36 6.85
CA ILE A 213 -2.91 -10.84 6.82
C ILE A 213 -3.89 -11.40 7.87
N VAL A 214 -4.09 -10.68 8.98
CA VAL A 214 -5.02 -11.12 10.04
C VAL A 214 -6.46 -11.08 9.51
N GLU A 215 -6.79 -10.10 8.67
CA GLU A 215 -8.10 -10.02 8.02
C GLU A 215 -8.31 -11.18 7.04
N ASP A 216 -7.27 -11.61 6.32
CA ASP A 216 -7.32 -12.81 5.46
C ASP A 216 -7.70 -14.05 6.30
N VAL A 217 -7.11 -14.20 7.49
CA VAL A 217 -7.43 -15.33 8.40
C VAL A 217 -8.89 -15.28 8.86
N MET A 218 -9.41 -14.10 9.16
CA MET A 218 -10.80 -13.92 9.59
C MET A 218 -11.81 -14.22 8.48
N GLU A 219 -11.46 -13.93 7.22
CA GLU A 219 -12.29 -14.27 6.05
C GLU A 219 -12.33 -15.78 5.78
N LEU A 220 -11.23 -16.50 6.06
CA LEU A 220 -11.07 -17.92 5.75
C LEU A 220 -11.56 -18.86 6.85
N LYS A 221 -11.63 -18.39 8.10
CA LYS A 221 -12.12 -19.19 9.22
C LYS A 221 -13.63 -19.25 9.23
N ASP A 222 -14.16 -20.46 9.40
CA ASP A 222 -15.53 -20.63 9.90
C ASP A 222 -15.63 -20.04 11.30
N ARG A 223 -16.72 -19.33 11.60
CA ARG A 223 -16.89 -18.50 12.83
C ARG A 223 -16.76 -19.26 14.16
N ASN A 224 -16.60 -20.59 14.12
CA ASN A 224 -16.60 -21.50 15.27
C ASN A 224 -15.21 -22.00 15.71
N THR A 225 -14.10 -21.50 15.13
CA THR A 225 -12.75 -21.95 15.54
C THR A 225 -12.16 -21.12 16.68
N SER A 226 -11.74 -21.80 17.75
CA SER A 226 -11.19 -21.18 18.97
C SER A 226 -10.00 -20.24 18.68
N PRO A 227 -9.88 -19.10 19.40
CA PRO A 227 -8.84 -18.08 19.18
C PRO A 227 -7.38 -18.54 19.39
N CYS A 228 -7.14 -19.74 19.94
CA CYS A 228 -5.80 -20.16 20.34
C CYS A 228 -5.00 -20.91 19.25
N LYS A 229 -5.61 -21.22 18.10
CA LYS A 229 -4.91 -21.76 16.92
C LYS A 229 -5.16 -20.86 15.71
N TRP A 230 -4.32 -19.85 15.49
CA TRP A 230 -4.30 -19.03 14.27
C TRP A 230 -3.55 -19.77 13.15
N LYS A 231 -4.02 -20.97 12.79
CA LYS A 231 -3.58 -21.67 11.59
C LYS A 231 -4.58 -21.38 10.48
N ILE A 232 -4.09 -20.93 9.34
CA ILE A 232 -4.87 -20.89 8.11
C ILE A 232 -4.73 -22.28 7.51
N GLU A 233 -5.83 -23.03 7.45
CA GLU A 233 -5.91 -24.27 6.69
C GLU A 233 -6.86 -24.00 5.54
N GLY A 234 -6.31 -23.83 4.35
CA GLY A 234 -7.05 -23.98 3.11
C GLY A 234 -7.32 -25.46 2.83
N LYS A 235 -8.15 -25.74 1.84
CA LYS A 235 -8.52 -27.11 1.45
C LYS A 235 -7.52 -27.67 0.45
N SER A 236 -6.34 -28.06 0.94
CA SER A 236 -5.23 -28.58 0.12
C SER A 236 -5.65 -29.79 -0.71
N GLU A 237 -6.39 -30.72 -0.10
CA GLU A 237 -6.88 -31.94 -0.75
C GLU A 237 -7.85 -31.60 -1.90
N ASP A 238 -8.86 -30.75 -1.65
CA ASP A 238 -9.79 -30.28 -2.69
C ASP A 238 -9.05 -29.59 -3.85
N PHE A 239 -8.02 -28.78 -3.53
CA PHE A 239 -7.20 -28.12 -4.54
C PHE A 239 -6.40 -29.14 -5.39
N LYS A 240 -5.78 -30.12 -4.74
CA LYS A 240 -5.03 -31.18 -5.41
C LYS A 240 -5.94 -32.00 -6.33
N GLU A 241 -7.09 -32.43 -5.83
CA GLU A 241 -8.08 -33.18 -6.61
C GLU A 241 -8.57 -32.39 -7.83
N LYS A 242 -8.97 -31.13 -7.62
CA LYS A 242 -9.48 -30.26 -8.69
C LYS A 242 -8.45 -30.01 -9.79
N ASN A 243 -7.18 -29.97 -9.45
CA ASN A 243 -6.08 -29.76 -10.41
C ASN A 243 -5.38 -31.06 -10.82
N ALA A 244 -5.94 -32.23 -10.48
CA ALA A 244 -5.38 -33.55 -10.78
C ALA A 244 -3.90 -33.71 -10.34
N ILE A 245 -3.54 -33.15 -9.18
CA ILE A 245 -2.22 -33.31 -8.59
C ILE A 245 -2.12 -34.71 -7.96
N PRO A 246 -1.14 -35.55 -8.33
CA PRO A 246 -0.95 -36.86 -7.72
C PRO A 246 -0.73 -36.79 -6.20
N ALA A 247 -1.23 -37.78 -5.45
CA ALA A 247 -1.13 -37.80 -4.00
C ALA A 247 0.33 -37.86 -3.47
N GLY A 248 1.26 -38.39 -4.28
CA GLY A 248 2.70 -38.46 -3.98
C GLY A 248 3.51 -37.28 -4.50
N ALA A 249 2.88 -36.33 -5.21
CA ALA A 249 3.59 -35.25 -5.87
C ALA A 249 4.18 -34.24 -4.88
N THR A 250 5.43 -33.82 -5.15
CA THR A 250 6.04 -32.68 -4.47
C THR A 250 5.50 -31.41 -5.11
N VAL A 251 4.79 -30.60 -4.33
CA VAL A 251 4.24 -29.32 -4.81
C VAL A 251 5.13 -28.17 -4.36
N VAL A 252 5.56 -27.32 -5.30
CA VAL A 252 6.33 -26.11 -5.03
C VAL A 252 5.52 -24.88 -5.43
N SER A 253 5.23 -24.02 -4.45
CA SER A 253 4.52 -22.76 -4.68
C SER A 253 5.49 -21.63 -4.97
N LEU A 254 5.26 -20.94 -6.10
CA LEU A 254 6.06 -19.83 -6.59
C LEU A 254 5.27 -18.53 -6.51
N LEU A 255 5.91 -17.52 -5.93
CA LEU A 255 5.39 -16.16 -5.84
C LEU A 255 6.37 -15.24 -6.60
N PRO A 256 6.26 -15.16 -7.93
CA PRO A 256 7.24 -14.47 -8.79
C PRO A 256 7.26 -12.95 -8.62
N GLY A 257 6.26 -12.39 -7.93
CA GLY A 257 6.14 -10.96 -7.66
C GLY A 257 4.81 -10.39 -8.12
N SER A 258 4.61 -9.12 -7.80
CA SER A 258 3.38 -8.39 -8.17
C SER A 258 3.57 -7.38 -9.30
N ARG A 259 4.83 -7.20 -9.70
CA ARG A 259 5.27 -6.22 -10.70
C ARG A 259 5.93 -6.95 -11.86
N LEU A 260 5.75 -6.44 -13.08
CA LEU A 260 6.28 -7.08 -14.29
C LEU A 260 7.79 -7.35 -14.20
N GLN A 261 8.57 -6.40 -13.69
CA GLN A 261 10.03 -6.53 -13.57
C GLN A 261 10.46 -7.63 -12.61
N GLU A 262 9.80 -7.72 -11.46
CA GLU A 262 10.01 -8.81 -10.49
C GLU A 262 9.73 -10.15 -11.18
N VAL A 263 8.60 -10.25 -11.85
CA VAL A 263 8.14 -11.47 -12.52
C VAL A 263 9.08 -11.87 -13.66
N THR A 264 9.49 -10.93 -14.52
CA THR A 264 10.43 -11.18 -15.62
C THR A 264 11.78 -11.69 -15.11
N ARG A 265 12.30 -11.10 -14.02
CA ARG A 265 13.58 -11.52 -13.42
C ARG A 265 13.44 -12.84 -12.67
N MET A 266 12.40 -12.99 -11.84
CA MET A 266 12.24 -14.11 -10.92
C MET A 266 11.75 -15.37 -11.62
N LEU A 267 10.89 -15.29 -12.62
CA LEU A 267 10.46 -16.49 -13.35
C LEU A 267 11.61 -17.17 -14.08
N THR A 268 12.58 -16.41 -14.60
CA THR A 268 13.77 -17.00 -15.23
C THR A 268 14.57 -17.80 -14.20
N ILE A 269 14.78 -17.25 -13.01
CA ILE A 269 15.49 -17.92 -11.92
C ILE A 269 14.71 -19.14 -11.43
N PHE A 270 13.42 -18.99 -11.18
CA PHE A 270 12.55 -20.08 -10.75
C PHE A 270 12.49 -21.21 -11.76
N ARG A 271 12.41 -20.89 -13.06
CA ARG A 271 12.44 -21.90 -14.12
C ARG A 271 13.71 -22.74 -14.05
N ASN A 272 14.87 -22.09 -13.96
CA ASN A 272 16.15 -22.79 -13.82
C ASN A 272 16.20 -23.64 -12.55
N THR A 273 15.63 -23.15 -11.44
CA THR A 273 15.51 -23.93 -10.20
C THR A 273 14.63 -25.16 -10.40
N MET A 274 13.46 -25.03 -11.05
CA MET A 274 12.56 -26.16 -11.33
C MET A 274 13.21 -27.17 -12.28
N ASP A 275 14.00 -26.71 -13.24
CA ASP A 275 14.77 -27.57 -14.14
C ASP A 275 15.81 -28.43 -13.40
N LEU A 276 16.44 -27.89 -12.35
CA LEU A 276 17.37 -28.64 -11.52
C LEU A 276 16.64 -29.61 -10.56
N LEU A 277 15.50 -29.19 -10.03
CA LEU A 277 14.75 -29.98 -9.05
C LEU A 277 14.04 -31.19 -9.68
N LYS A 278 13.65 -31.12 -10.96
CA LYS A 278 12.90 -32.22 -11.61
C LYS A 278 13.64 -33.55 -11.63
N GLU A 279 14.97 -33.54 -11.58
CA GLU A 279 15.79 -34.75 -11.52
C GLU A 279 15.75 -35.42 -10.14
N SER A 280 15.57 -34.61 -9.08
CA SER A 280 15.52 -35.09 -7.68
C SER A 280 14.10 -35.45 -7.23
N PHE A 281 13.07 -34.93 -7.90
CA PHE A 281 11.67 -35.11 -7.54
C PHE A 281 10.86 -35.62 -8.75
N PRO A 282 10.63 -36.95 -8.86
CA PRO A 282 9.98 -37.57 -10.02
C PRO A 282 8.57 -37.06 -10.33
N GLU A 283 7.84 -36.61 -9.30
CA GLU A 283 6.48 -36.06 -9.40
C GLU A 283 6.43 -34.60 -8.91
N LEU A 284 7.25 -33.74 -9.52
CA LEU A 284 7.31 -32.32 -9.16
C LEU A 284 6.23 -31.50 -9.87
N VAL A 285 5.41 -30.77 -9.11
CA VAL A 285 4.37 -29.87 -9.62
C VAL A 285 4.64 -28.45 -9.13
N THR A 286 4.52 -27.48 -10.04
CA THR A 286 4.63 -26.05 -9.70
C THR A 286 3.24 -25.44 -9.55
N VAL A 287 3.04 -24.64 -8.50
CA VAL A 287 1.90 -23.74 -8.37
C VAL A 287 2.41 -22.31 -8.47
N ILE A 288 1.97 -21.54 -9.47
CA ILE A 288 2.42 -20.16 -9.69
C ILE A 288 1.30 -19.20 -9.30
N HIS A 289 1.53 -18.40 -8.26
CA HIS A 289 0.60 -17.36 -7.83
C HIS A 289 0.80 -16.09 -8.64
N ILE A 290 -0.25 -15.68 -9.37
CA ILE A 290 -0.22 -14.52 -10.26
C ILE A 290 -0.85 -13.33 -9.54
N ALA A 291 -0.18 -12.19 -9.47
CA ALA A 291 -0.81 -10.98 -8.96
C ALA A 291 -1.84 -10.43 -9.95
N SER A 292 -2.92 -9.81 -9.45
CA SER A 292 -3.96 -9.17 -10.28
C SER A 292 -3.44 -7.90 -10.98
N ASN A 293 -2.59 -8.11 -11.98
CA ASN A 293 -1.95 -7.08 -12.79
C ASN A 293 -1.89 -7.60 -14.22
N ARG A 294 -2.57 -6.90 -15.14
CA ARG A 294 -2.71 -7.34 -16.54
C ARG A 294 -1.39 -7.61 -17.23
N HIS A 295 -0.36 -6.80 -16.96
CA HIS A 295 0.96 -6.98 -17.56
C HIS A 295 1.67 -8.21 -17.02
N VAL A 296 1.50 -8.50 -15.72
CA VAL A 296 2.02 -9.71 -15.09
C VAL A 296 1.30 -10.93 -15.66
N GLU A 297 -0.03 -10.95 -15.64
CA GLU A 297 -0.85 -12.04 -16.19
C GLU A 297 -0.43 -12.38 -17.63
N SER A 298 -0.38 -11.37 -18.50
CA SER A 298 0.00 -11.54 -19.91
C SER A 298 1.42 -12.09 -20.09
N TYR A 299 2.36 -11.68 -19.24
CA TYR A 299 3.74 -12.15 -19.30
C TYR A 299 3.86 -13.61 -18.84
N ILE A 300 3.17 -13.99 -17.77
CA ILE A 300 3.19 -15.36 -17.24
C ILE A 300 2.57 -16.33 -18.26
N ASP A 301 1.43 -15.97 -18.86
CA ASP A 301 0.77 -16.78 -19.88
C ASP A 301 1.68 -17.06 -21.08
N GLY A 302 2.50 -16.09 -21.49
CA GLY A 302 3.46 -16.25 -22.58
C GLY A 302 4.69 -17.12 -22.25
N VAL A 303 5.03 -17.27 -20.97
CA VAL A 303 6.25 -17.96 -20.52
C VAL A 303 5.95 -19.37 -19.99
N VAL A 304 4.76 -19.59 -19.43
CA VAL A 304 4.39 -20.87 -18.79
C VAL A 304 4.37 -22.05 -19.78
N SER A 305 4.16 -21.80 -21.07
CA SER A 305 4.16 -22.89 -22.08
C SER A 305 5.50 -23.61 -22.21
N LYS A 306 6.59 -22.98 -21.74
CA LYS A 306 7.96 -23.54 -21.72
C LYS A 306 8.43 -23.92 -20.31
N TRP A 307 7.49 -24.10 -19.37
CA TRP A 307 7.81 -24.49 -18.00
C TRP A 307 8.31 -25.95 -17.95
N PRO A 308 9.33 -26.27 -17.14
CA PRO A 308 10.00 -27.58 -17.21
C PRO A 308 9.24 -28.72 -16.53
N VAL A 309 8.20 -28.41 -15.76
CA VAL A 309 7.34 -29.37 -15.04
C VAL A 309 5.87 -28.92 -15.16
N PRO A 310 4.87 -29.74 -14.79
CA PRO A 310 3.47 -29.29 -14.74
C PRO A 310 3.31 -28.02 -13.88
N ALA A 311 2.62 -27.01 -14.41
CA ALA A 311 2.41 -25.73 -13.75
C ALA A 311 0.92 -25.40 -13.65
N ILE A 312 0.46 -25.11 -12.43
CA ILE A 312 -0.89 -24.66 -12.13
C ILE A 312 -0.84 -23.17 -11.84
N LEU A 313 -1.64 -22.39 -12.56
CA LEU A 313 -1.71 -20.95 -12.37
C LEU A 313 -2.83 -20.62 -11.39
N VAL A 314 -2.48 -19.91 -10.31
CA VAL A 314 -3.43 -19.40 -9.32
C VAL A 314 -3.63 -17.90 -9.57
N PRO A 315 -4.77 -17.48 -10.16
CA PRO A 315 -5.02 -16.08 -10.43
C PRO A 315 -5.14 -15.26 -9.15
N GLY A 316 -4.70 -14.01 -9.24
CA GLY A 316 -4.74 -13.06 -8.13
C GLY A 316 -6.17 -12.66 -7.78
N GLY A 317 -6.37 -12.22 -6.54
CA GLY A 317 -7.67 -11.72 -6.05
C GLY A 317 -8.63 -12.82 -5.58
N SER A 318 -8.26 -14.09 -5.65
CA SER A 318 -8.98 -15.20 -5.00
C SER A 318 -8.27 -15.62 -3.71
N HIS A 319 -8.74 -15.12 -2.56
CA HIS A 319 -8.14 -15.46 -1.26
C HIS A 319 -8.26 -16.96 -0.97
N HIS A 320 -9.44 -17.56 -1.15
CA HIS A 320 -9.63 -19.00 -0.94
C HIS A 320 -8.65 -19.83 -1.77
N LEU A 321 -8.61 -19.62 -3.08
CA LEU A 321 -7.74 -20.41 -3.96
C LEU A 321 -6.25 -20.22 -3.63
N LYS A 322 -5.83 -19.01 -3.23
CA LYS A 322 -4.47 -18.75 -2.76
C LYS A 322 -4.12 -19.61 -1.56
N TYR A 323 -4.99 -19.67 -0.54
CA TYR A 323 -4.69 -20.41 0.68
C TYR A 323 -4.93 -21.92 0.55
N ASP A 324 -5.87 -22.34 -0.27
CA ASP A 324 -6.06 -23.75 -0.64
C ASP A 324 -4.81 -24.31 -1.31
N ALA A 325 -4.15 -23.51 -2.15
CA ALA A 325 -2.92 -23.91 -2.83
C ALA A 325 -1.63 -23.76 -1.99
N LEU A 326 -1.69 -23.06 -0.85
CA LEU A 326 -0.55 -22.87 0.07
C LEU A 326 -0.56 -23.83 1.28
N SER A 327 -1.68 -24.51 1.51
CA SER A 327 -1.87 -25.43 2.65
C SER A 327 -1.42 -26.83 2.30
#